data_AF-A0A9W5YKS2-F1
#
_entry.id   AF-A0A9W5YKS2-F1
#
_cell.length_a   1.000
_cell.length_b   1.000
_cell.length_c   1.000
_cell.angle_alpha   90.00
_cell.angle_beta   90.00
_cell.angle_gamma   90.00
#
_symmetry.space_group_name_H-M   'P 1'
#
loop_
_entity.id
_entity.type
_entity.pdbx_description
1 polymer ?
#
loop_
_entity_poly.entity_id
_entity_poly.type
_entity_poly.pdbx_seq_one_letter_code
_entity_poly.pdbx_strand_id
1 'polypeptide(L)'
;MPPQPHPHIHPQTLTHFLRAQTALYGRDITTTPNPSTWTPPPSSGGHLGRYLWTDAIGVLNFLTLHRIHPNPPSPTHYLTLATRLIESVHSTLGRTRDPPHSYLRNASPSHPLRGGLRIGKPSATGHDSDGQYHHYLTLWMFALNRMSVASKEGKWNALAVELGEAIHPKFFIRGVDGRRLDRMVWKLDTELERVLVGSEGNLDPVDGFVVFRLVRAYEIAHGGGNGVLEDEIEDYRRVMQRKGRQRVSDDLLDLGMGLWTAHLVEGDEEEWAGELLGRAVERVYDLFENKRYLERDPRYRLAFREFGAAMGIRCVAEQQAEKDTAVDLKVYADRIIDFWAPYMAGEEEDDLEDLRPITQVMYAAALFPGAFCRGFFDNEPAVPPVRNVY
;
A
#
# COMPACT_ATOMS: atom_id res chain seq x y z
N MET A 1 17.61 22.78 6.77
CA MET A 1 16.24 23.27 7.02
C MET A 1 15.93 23.08 8.49
N PRO A 2 15.20 23.99 9.16
CA PRO A 2 14.63 23.69 10.47
C PRO A 2 13.74 22.44 10.35
N PRO A 3 13.62 21.62 11.41
CA PRO A 3 12.69 20.48 11.39
C PRO A 3 11.29 21.02 11.07
N GLN A 4 10.65 20.40 10.07
CA GLN A 4 9.24 20.67 9.77
C GLN A 4 8.44 20.44 11.06
N PRO A 5 7.52 21.36 11.44
CA PRO A 5 6.67 21.13 12.59
C PRO A 5 5.98 19.78 12.44
N HIS A 6 5.93 19.00 13.53
CA HIS A 6 5.27 17.69 13.51
C HIS A 6 3.84 17.88 12.98
N PRO A 7 3.40 17.13 11.95
CA PRO A 7 2.03 17.25 11.48
C PRO A 7 1.08 16.97 12.65
N HIS A 8 0.28 17.97 13.02
CA HIS A 8 -0.62 17.89 14.15
C HIS A 8 -1.89 17.16 13.73
N ILE A 9 -2.09 15.96 14.27
CA ILE A 9 -3.36 15.23 14.14
C ILE A 9 -4.39 15.78 15.14
N HIS A 10 -5.62 15.99 14.67
CA HIS A 10 -6.73 16.39 15.54
C HIS A 10 -7.01 15.29 16.59
N PRO A 11 -7.25 15.61 17.88
CA PRO A 11 -7.41 14.60 18.94
C PRO A 11 -8.50 13.55 18.67
N GLN A 12 -9.61 13.96 18.05
CA GLN A 12 -10.70 13.04 17.70
C GLN A 12 -10.27 12.07 16.58
N THR A 13 -9.57 12.56 15.56
CA THR A 13 -9.03 11.73 14.48
C THR A 13 -8.04 10.71 15.02
N LEU A 14 -7.16 11.10 15.94
CA LEU A 14 -6.23 10.17 16.60
C LEU A 14 -6.97 9.09 17.40
N THR A 15 -8.02 9.47 18.14
CA THR A 15 -8.86 8.50 18.88
C THR A 15 -9.47 7.47 17.94
N HIS A 16 -10.07 7.91 16.82
CA HIS A 16 -10.66 6.99 15.84
C HIS A 16 -9.61 6.11 15.15
N PHE A 17 -8.45 6.69 14.81
CA PHE A 17 -7.32 5.96 14.21
C PHE A 17 -6.82 4.85 15.13
N LEU A 18 -6.60 5.16 16.42
CA LEU A 18 -6.19 4.17 17.42
C LEU A 18 -7.27 3.12 17.66
N ARG A 19 -8.55 3.49 17.69
CA ARG A 19 -9.66 2.54 17.80
C ARG A 19 -9.64 1.54 16.65
N ALA A 20 -9.48 2.02 15.41
CA ALA A 20 -9.42 1.16 14.23
C ALA A 20 -8.21 0.20 14.25
N GLN A 21 -7.02 0.71 14.60
CA GLN A 21 -5.82 -0.12 14.73
C GLN A 21 -5.94 -1.12 15.90
N THR A 22 -6.50 -0.74 17.04
CA THR A 22 -6.67 -1.63 18.22
C THR A 22 -7.71 -2.71 17.99
N ALA A 23 -8.74 -2.45 17.18
CA ALA A 23 -9.71 -3.47 16.77
C ALA A 23 -9.03 -4.63 16.03
N LEU A 24 -7.94 -4.34 15.32
CA LEU A 24 -7.18 -5.31 14.54
C LEU A 24 -6.01 -5.91 15.32
N TYR A 25 -5.18 -5.06 15.91
CA TYR A 25 -3.89 -5.43 16.49
C TYR A 25 -3.91 -5.58 18.02
N GLY A 26 -5.09 -5.44 18.63
CA GLY A 26 -5.31 -5.54 20.07
C GLY A 26 -5.05 -4.23 20.81
N ARG A 27 -5.60 -4.11 22.02
CA ARG A 27 -5.44 -2.90 22.86
C ARG A 27 -3.99 -2.67 23.30
N ASP A 28 -3.19 -3.73 23.35
CA ASP A 28 -1.81 -3.69 23.80
C ASP A 28 -0.92 -2.75 22.97
N ILE A 29 -1.30 -2.46 21.72
CA ILE A 29 -0.55 -1.52 20.88
C ILE A 29 -0.51 -0.10 21.45
N THR A 30 -1.43 0.27 22.33
CA THR A 30 -1.44 1.60 22.98
C THR A 30 -0.93 1.58 24.40
N THR A 31 -0.87 0.42 25.05
CA THR A 31 -0.60 0.30 26.49
C THR A 31 0.66 -0.49 26.83
N THR A 32 1.20 -1.31 25.92
CA THR A 32 2.32 -2.19 26.25
C THR A 32 3.55 -1.38 26.64
N PRO A 33 4.16 -1.62 27.82
CA PRO A 33 5.39 -0.93 28.20
C PRO A 33 6.61 -1.45 27.44
N ASN A 34 6.51 -2.64 26.84
CA ASN A 34 7.58 -3.26 26.08
C ASN A 34 7.06 -3.73 24.70
N PRO A 35 7.06 -2.87 23.67
CA PRO A 35 6.57 -3.23 22.35
C PRO A 35 7.42 -4.32 21.67
N SER A 36 8.64 -4.60 22.12
CA SER A 36 9.48 -5.65 21.54
C SER A 36 8.97 -7.07 21.82
N THR A 37 8.18 -7.27 22.88
CA THR A 37 7.57 -8.56 23.21
C THR A 37 6.17 -8.72 22.60
N TRP A 38 5.63 -7.66 21.99
CA TRP A 38 4.33 -7.73 21.33
C TRP A 38 4.39 -8.68 20.13
N THR A 39 3.35 -9.50 20.02
CA THR A 39 3.12 -10.38 18.88
C THR A 39 1.77 -9.99 18.29
N PRO A 40 1.69 -9.67 16.98
CA PRO A 40 0.42 -9.34 16.36
C PRO A 40 -0.59 -10.46 16.57
N PRO A 41 -1.83 -10.16 17.05
CA PRO A 41 -2.86 -11.18 17.16
C PRO A 41 -3.24 -11.71 15.76
N PRO A 42 -3.80 -12.92 15.64
CA PRO A 42 -4.16 -13.53 14.36
C PRO A 42 -5.46 -12.96 13.76
N SER A 43 -5.62 -11.63 13.79
CA SER A 43 -6.86 -10.94 13.45
C SER A 43 -6.81 -10.18 12.14
N SER A 44 -5.69 -10.17 11.41
CA SER A 44 -5.60 -9.49 10.09
C SER A 44 -6.40 -10.16 8.97
N GLY A 45 -7.14 -11.22 9.32
CA GLY A 45 -7.75 -12.14 8.38
C GLY A 45 -6.73 -13.10 7.79
N GLY A 46 -7.21 -14.00 6.94
CA GLY A 46 -6.34 -14.90 6.20
C GLY A 46 -5.77 -16.10 6.99
N HIS A 47 -4.93 -16.87 6.32
CA HIS A 47 -4.31 -18.08 6.82
C HIS A 47 -3.33 -17.78 7.96
N LEU A 48 -3.51 -18.44 9.11
CA LEU A 48 -2.80 -18.16 10.36
C LEU A 48 -2.93 -16.70 10.81
N GLY A 49 -4.01 -16.04 10.40
CA GLY A 49 -4.39 -14.70 10.84
C GLY A 49 -3.56 -13.58 10.24
N ARG A 50 -2.82 -13.81 9.14
CA ARG A 50 -2.08 -12.79 8.40
C ARG A 50 -2.63 -12.63 6.98
N TYR A 51 -2.73 -11.39 6.52
CA TYR A 51 -3.18 -11.06 5.16
C TYR A 51 -2.35 -9.88 4.63
N LEU A 52 -1.64 -10.09 3.52
CA LEU A 52 -0.51 -9.23 3.14
C LEU A 52 -0.91 -7.76 2.92
N TRP A 53 -2.07 -7.50 2.31
CA TRP A 53 -2.56 -6.13 2.10
C TRP A 53 -2.91 -5.44 3.41
N THR A 54 -3.65 -6.13 4.27
CA THR A 54 -4.06 -5.61 5.58
C THR A 54 -2.82 -5.23 6.38
N ASP A 55 -1.80 -6.09 6.38
CA ASP A 55 -0.59 -5.86 7.17
C ASP A 55 0.36 -4.83 6.58
N ALA A 56 0.41 -4.69 5.24
CA ALA A 56 1.16 -3.61 4.63
C ALA A 56 0.63 -2.24 5.08
N ILE A 57 -0.70 -2.06 5.07
CA ILE A 57 -1.34 -0.84 5.57
C ILE A 57 -1.16 -0.71 7.07
N GLY A 58 -1.23 -1.81 7.83
CA GLY A 58 -0.99 -1.82 9.27
C GLY A 58 0.40 -1.31 9.63
N VAL A 59 1.44 -1.74 8.89
CA VAL A 59 2.81 -1.21 9.02
C VAL A 59 2.82 0.30 8.75
N LEU A 60 2.25 0.74 7.62
CA LEU A 60 2.19 2.16 7.26
C LEU A 60 1.46 2.99 8.33
N ASN A 61 0.37 2.48 8.88
CA ASN A 61 -0.37 3.12 9.98
C ASN A 61 0.47 3.22 11.27
N PHE A 62 1.27 2.20 11.60
CA PHE A 62 2.20 2.31 12.72
C PHE A 62 3.31 3.34 12.48
N LEU A 63 3.82 3.44 11.25
CA LEU A 63 4.81 4.47 10.89
C LEU A 63 4.19 5.88 10.95
N THR A 64 2.93 6.03 10.54
CA THR A 64 2.14 7.25 10.74
C THR A 64 2.07 7.61 12.22
N LEU A 65 1.65 6.68 13.09
CA LEU A 65 1.57 6.89 14.54
C LEU A 65 2.91 7.25 15.16
N HIS A 66 4.01 6.64 14.71
CA HIS A 66 5.35 6.97 15.19
C HIS A 66 5.69 8.45 15.03
N ARG A 67 5.23 9.09 13.94
CA ARG A 67 5.51 10.51 13.64
C ARG A 67 4.56 11.48 14.35
N ILE A 68 3.27 11.12 14.46
CA ILE A 68 2.20 12.07 14.82
C ILE A 68 1.66 11.91 16.25
N HIS A 69 1.91 10.76 16.91
CA HIS A 69 1.36 10.54 18.23
C HIS A 69 2.00 11.50 19.24
N PRO A 70 1.23 12.32 19.96
CA PRO A 70 1.80 13.38 20.80
C PRO A 70 2.51 12.84 22.04
N ASN A 71 1.99 11.74 22.62
CA ASN A 71 2.49 11.16 23.88
C ASN A 71 2.58 9.64 23.79
N PRO A 72 3.43 9.05 22.93
CA PRO A 72 3.52 7.60 22.82
C PRO A 72 4.15 7.01 24.10
N PRO A 73 3.89 5.72 24.44
CA PRO A 73 4.47 5.10 25.63
C PRO A 73 6.01 5.16 25.68
N SER A 74 6.66 5.15 24.52
CA SER A 74 8.09 5.42 24.35
C SER A 74 8.35 6.05 22.97
N PRO A 75 9.50 6.73 22.76
CA PRO A 75 9.79 7.42 21.49
C PRO A 75 9.75 6.51 20.26
N THR A 76 10.15 5.24 20.39
CA THR A 76 10.19 4.25 19.30
C THR A 76 9.04 3.25 19.35
N HIS A 77 7.99 3.53 20.13
CA HIS A 77 6.93 2.56 20.43
C HIS A 77 6.28 1.97 19.17
N TYR A 78 5.67 2.82 18.35
CA TYR A 78 4.99 2.39 17.13
C TYR A 78 5.97 1.91 16.05
N LEU A 79 7.19 2.44 16.02
CA LEU A 79 8.24 1.94 15.14
C LEU A 79 8.61 0.48 15.48
N THR A 80 8.68 0.16 16.77
CA THR A 80 8.94 -1.21 17.25
C THR A 80 7.78 -2.13 16.90
N LEU A 81 6.52 -1.68 17.06
CA LEU A 81 5.35 -2.45 16.63
C LEU A 81 5.35 -2.71 15.11
N ALA A 82 5.72 -1.73 14.30
CA ALA A 82 5.89 -1.91 12.85
C ALA A 82 6.93 -3.01 12.53
N THR A 83 8.09 -2.99 13.20
CA THR A 83 9.10 -4.05 13.09
C THR A 83 8.53 -5.43 13.43
N ARG A 84 7.82 -5.56 14.55
CA ARG A 84 7.22 -6.83 14.99
C ARG A 84 6.17 -7.35 13.99
N LEU A 85 5.40 -6.45 13.38
CA LEU A 85 4.44 -6.81 12.35
C LEU A 85 5.14 -7.31 11.07
N ILE A 86 6.21 -6.63 10.62
CA ILE A 86 7.02 -7.07 9.48
C ILE A 86 7.60 -8.47 9.73
N GLU A 87 8.20 -8.70 10.90
CA GLU A 87 8.75 -9.99 11.30
C GLU A 87 7.68 -11.10 11.28
N SER A 88 6.49 -10.82 11.81
CA SER A 88 5.35 -11.77 11.84
C SER A 88 4.83 -12.09 10.43
N VAL A 89 4.80 -11.11 9.53
CA VAL A 89 4.45 -11.32 8.13
C VAL A 89 5.50 -12.19 7.44
N HIS A 90 6.80 -11.92 7.63
CA HIS A 90 7.86 -12.74 7.01
C HIS A 90 7.87 -14.18 7.56
N SER A 91 7.64 -14.37 8.87
CA SER A 91 7.58 -15.70 9.49
C SER A 91 6.34 -16.50 9.10
N THR A 92 5.29 -15.84 8.60
CA THR A 92 4.01 -16.49 8.24
C THR A 92 3.85 -16.60 6.73
N LEU A 93 3.85 -15.46 6.04
CA LEU A 93 3.58 -15.35 4.60
C LEU A 93 4.83 -15.59 3.74
N GLY A 94 6.03 -15.48 4.30
CA GLY A 94 7.30 -15.89 3.67
C GLY A 94 7.62 -17.38 3.85
N ARG A 95 6.68 -18.16 4.40
CA ARG A 95 6.80 -19.60 4.65
C ARG A 95 5.73 -20.39 3.93
N THR A 96 5.98 -21.68 3.70
CA THR A 96 5.00 -22.62 3.18
C THR A 96 3.76 -22.65 4.06
N ARG A 97 2.61 -22.82 3.43
CA ARG A 97 1.32 -22.85 4.11
C ARG A 97 1.26 -23.94 5.15
N ASP A 98 1.57 -25.17 4.75
CA ASP A 98 1.45 -26.36 5.59
C ASP A 98 2.74 -26.62 6.39
N PRO A 99 2.64 -27.33 7.53
CA PRO A 99 3.81 -27.77 8.29
C PRO A 99 4.82 -28.50 7.40
N PRO A 100 6.14 -28.26 7.56
CA PRO A 100 6.77 -27.63 8.72
C PRO A 100 6.92 -26.10 8.63
N HIS A 101 6.19 -25.40 7.75
CA HIS A 101 6.35 -23.95 7.53
C HIS A 101 7.78 -23.56 7.14
N SER A 102 8.34 -24.30 6.16
CA SER A 102 9.67 -24.01 5.61
C SER A 102 9.66 -22.69 4.84
N TYR A 103 10.84 -22.12 4.57
CA TYR A 103 10.93 -20.99 3.64
C TYR A 103 10.28 -21.35 2.30
N LEU A 104 9.62 -20.36 1.67
CA LEU A 104 9.17 -20.49 0.29
C LEU A 104 10.37 -20.80 -0.62
N ARG A 105 10.10 -21.39 -1.79
CA ARG A 105 11.16 -21.75 -2.73
C ARG A 105 12.09 -20.55 -3.02
N ASN A 106 13.40 -20.81 -3.03
CA ASN A 106 14.48 -19.81 -3.19
C ASN A 106 14.71 -18.86 -2.01
N ALA A 107 13.84 -18.83 -1.00
CA ALA A 107 14.08 -18.07 0.24
C ALA A 107 14.94 -18.83 1.24
N SER A 108 15.61 -18.10 2.13
CA SER A 108 16.45 -18.62 3.21
C SER A 108 16.44 -17.65 4.41
N PRO A 109 17.01 -18.01 5.56
CA PRO A 109 17.13 -17.07 6.68
C PRO A 109 17.88 -15.77 6.34
N SER A 110 18.87 -15.82 5.45
CA SER A 110 19.64 -14.64 5.03
C SER A 110 19.00 -13.89 3.86
N HIS A 111 18.07 -14.54 3.14
CA HIS A 111 17.37 -14.01 1.99
C HIS A 111 15.88 -14.37 2.08
N PRO A 112 15.14 -13.81 3.03
CA PRO A 112 13.80 -14.28 3.39
C PRO A 112 12.73 -13.97 2.33
N LEU A 113 12.97 -13.03 1.42
CA LEU A 113 12.00 -12.57 0.42
C LEU A 113 12.29 -13.03 -1.01
N ARG A 114 13.35 -13.82 -1.23
CA ARG A 114 13.66 -14.42 -2.54
C ARG A 114 12.62 -15.39 -3.08
N GLY A 115 11.72 -15.87 -2.23
CA GLY A 115 10.55 -16.66 -2.62
C GLY A 115 9.28 -15.83 -2.78
N GLY A 116 9.34 -14.51 -2.62
CA GLY A 116 8.18 -13.64 -2.51
C GLY A 116 7.43 -13.80 -1.19
N LEU A 117 6.15 -13.42 -1.18
CA LEU A 117 5.25 -13.55 -0.03
C LEU A 117 3.87 -14.03 -0.49
N ARG A 118 3.33 -15.01 0.22
CA ARG A 118 1.94 -15.42 0.01
C ARG A 118 0.98 -14.29 0.38
N ILE A 119 -0.17 -14.20 -0.28
CA ILE A 119 -1.23 -13.26 0.08
C ILE A 119 -1.89 -13.61 1.43
N GLY A 120 -1.92 -14.91 1.77
CA GLY A 120 -2.50 -15.41 3.01
C GLY A 120 -3.97 -15.75 2.91
N LYS A 121 -4.49 -16.17 1.75
CA LYS A 121 -5.92 -16.55 1.66
C LYS A 121 -6.22 -17.87 2.40
N PRO A 122 -7.43 -18.03 2.98
CA PRO A 122 -7.81 -19.26 3.68
C PRO A 122 -7.88 -20.51 2.78
N SER A 123 -8.20 -20.37 1.50
CA SER A 123 -8.20 -21.52 0.58
C SER A 123 -6.82 -21.74 -0.05
N ALA A 124 -6.34 -22.99 -0.08
CA ALA A 124 -5.08 -23.34 -0.76
C ALA A 124 -5.24 -23.51 -2.28
N THR A 125 -6.46 -23.72 -2.80
CA THR A 125 -6.71 -24.05 -4.22
C THR A 125 -7.90 -23.28 -4.80
N GLY A 126 -7.94 -23.17 -6.13
CA GLY A 126 -8.95 -22.40 -6.88
C GLY A 126 -8.44 -21.05 -7.39
N HIS A 127 -9.26 -20.33 -8.15
CA HIS A 127 -8.88 -19.03 -8.70
C HIS A 127 -8.75 -17.97 -7.59
N ASP A 128 -9.55 -18.08 -6.53
CA ASP A 128 -9.53 -17.22 -5.34
C ASP A 128 -8.73 -17.81 -4.16
N SER A 129 -7.71 -18.62 -4.48
CA SER A 129 -6.84 -19.24 -3.49
C SER A 129 -5.76 -18.30 -2.97
N ASP A 130 -4.98 -18.82 -2.03
CA ASP A 130 -3.65 -18.32 -1.73
C ASP A 130 -2.75 -18.36 -2.98
N GLY A 131 -1.68 -17.60 -2.94
CA GLY A 131 -0.81 -17.35 -4.08
C GLY A 131 -0.05 -16.05 -3.89
N GLN A 132 0.51 -15.53 -4.97
CA GLN A 132 1.26 -14.30 -4.97
C GLN A 132 0.65 -13.33 -5.98
N TYR A 133 0.37 -12.10 -5.51
CA TYR A 133 -0.27 -11.05 -6.30
C TYR A 133 0.70 -9.89 -6.42
N HIS A 134 0.91 -9.43 -7.65
CA HIS A 134 1.90 -8.40 -7.94
C HIS A 134 1.68 -7.12 -7.10
N HIS A 135 0.48 -6.53 -7.15
CA HIS A 135 0.17 -5.29 -6.42
C HIS A 135 0.21 -5.42 -4.88
N TYR A 136 0.00 -6.62 -4.33
CA TYR A 136 0.16 -6.85 -2.89
C TYR A 136 1.65 -6.82 -2.50
N LEU A 137 2.50 -7.42 -3.34
CA LEU A 137 3.93 -7.47 -3.13
C LEU A 137 4.57 -6.09 -3.32
N THR A 138 4.12 -5.30 -4.30
CA THR A 138 4.59 -3.92 -4.46
C THR A 138 4.11 -3.03 -3.31
N LEU A 139 2.88 -3.17 -2.82
CA LEU A 139 2.45 -2.45 -1.60
C LEU A 139 3.32 -2.83 -0.38
N TRP A 140 3.75 -4.09 -0.27
CA TRP A 140 4.68 -4.51 0.77
C TRP A 140 6.10 -3.92 0.58
N MET A 141 6.61 -3.87 -0.65
CA MET A 141 7.86 -3.16 -0.97
C MET A 141 7.79 -1.69 -0.57
N PHE A 142 6.66 -1.03 -0.82
CA PHE A 142 6.41 0.33 -0.38
C PHE A 142 6.46 0.46 1.15
N ALA A 143 5.78 -0.43 1.89
CA ALA A 143 5.81 -0.43 3.35
C ALA A 143 7.23 -0.62 3.91
N LEU A 144 8.03 -1.51 3.32
CA LEU A 144 9.44 -1.72 3.68
C LEU A 144 10.31 -0.49 3.37
N ASN A 145 10.10 0.16 2.23
CA ASN A 145 10.78 1.41 1.89
C ASN A 145 10.45 2.52 2.90
N ARG A 146 9.16 2.71 3.23
CA ARG A 146 8.73 3.67 4.26
C ARG A 146 9.32 3.35 5.64
N MET A 147 9.42 2.06 5.99
CA MET A 147 10.08 1.62 7.23
C MET A 147 11.56 2.03 7.24
N SER A 148 12.29 1.89 6.13
CA SER A 148 13.67 2.35 6.02
C SER A 148 13.82 3.87 6.19
N VAL A 149 12.90 4.66 5.63
CA VAL A 149 12.92 6.12 5.79
C VAL A 149 12.65 6.50 7.26
N ALA A 150 11.61 5.93 7.87
CA ALA A 150 11.19 6.27 9.23
C ALA A 150 12.21 5.81 10.29
N SER A 151 12.75 4.59 10.17
CA SER A 151 13.74 4.03 11.11
C SER A 151 15.17 4.51 10.87
N LYS A 152 15.47 5.03 9.66
CA LYS A 152 16.82 5.27 9.15
C LYS A 152 17.68 4.01 9.06
N GLU A 153 17.05 2.83 8.99
CA GLU A 153 17.72 1.55 8.81
C GLU A 153 17.54 1.07 7.36
N GLY A 154 18.60 1.09 6.56
CA GLY A 154 18.55 0.69 5.13
C GLY A 154 18.23 -0.80 4.89
N LYS A 155 18.31 -1.64 5.92
CA LYS A 155 18.02 -3.08 5.81
C LYS A 155 16.61 -3.38 5.29
N TRP A 156 15.63 -2.52 5.56
CA TRP A 156 14.25 -2.73 5.12
C TRP A 156 14.10 -2.45 3.61
N ASN A 157 14.75 -1.41 3.08
CA ASN A 157 14.80 -1.14 1.65
C ASN A 157 15.57 -2.24 0.90
N ALA A 158 16.65 -2.76 1.49
CA ALA A 158 17.36 -3.91 0.92
C ALA A 158 16.45 -5.16 0.79
N LEU A 159 15.55 -5.39 1.75
CA LEU A 159 14.52 -6.43 1.64
C LEU A 159 13.49 -6.09 0.54
N ALA A 160 13.12 -4.82 0.35
CA ALA A 160 12.27 -4.40 -0.76
C ALA A 160 12.93 -4.66 -2.12
N VAL A 161 14.23 -4.38 -2.26
CA VAL A 161 15.04 -4.72 -3.45
C VAL A 161 15.03 -6.23 -3.69
N GLU A 162 15.37 -7.03 -2.67
CA GLU A 162 15.38 -8.49 -2.76
C GLU A 162 14.03 -9.05 -3.22
N LEU A 163 12.94 -8.52 -2.68
CA LEU A 163 11.59 -8.90 -3.07
C LEU A 163 11.31 -8.54 -4.54
N GLY A 164 11.65 -7.32 -4.95
CA GLY A 164 11.46 -6.83 -6.32
C GLY A 164 12.19 -7.69 -7.35
N GLU A 165 13.49 -7.95 -7.14
CA GLU A 165 14.34 -8.78 -8.00
C GLU A 165 13.80 -10.22 -8.12
N ALA A 166 13.28 -10.77 -7.02
CA ALA A 166 12.78 -12.14 -6.98
C ALA A 166 11.47 -12.32 -7.75
N ILE A 167 10.54 -11.37 -7.62
CA ILE A 167 9.18 -11.52 -8.16
C ILE A 167 9.06 -11.02 -9.59
N HIS A 168 9.80 -9.96 -9.96
CA HIS A 168 9.68 -9.31 -11.26
C HIS A 168 9.78 -10.29 -12.45
N PRO A 169 10.82 -11.13 -12.59
CA PRO A 169 10.93 -12.04 -13.73
C PRO A 169 9.84 -13.12 -13.78
N LYS A 170 9.07 -13.30 -12.71
CA LYS A 170 7.95 -14.26 -12.64
C LYS A 170 6.64 -13.63 -13.10
N PHE A 171 6.42 -12.35 -12.77
CA PHE A 171 5.22 -11.62 -13.15
C PHE A 171 5.28 -11.04 -14.57
N PHE A 172 6.48 -10.93 -15.17
CA PHE A 172 6.68 -10.44 -16.53
C PHE A 172 6.82 -11.57 -17.54
N ILE A 173 5.84 -11.70 -18.44
CA ILE A 173 5.90 -12.62 -19.58
C ILE A 173 6.46 -11.85 -20.77
N ARG A 174 7.74 -12.13 -21.07
CA ARG A 174 8.38 -11.58 -22.27
C ARG A 174 7.75 -12.15 -23.54
N GLY A 175 7.58 -11.28 -24.52
CA GLY A 175 7.24 -11.66 -25.88
C GLY A 175 8.30 -12.56 -26.50
N VAL A 176 7.89 -13.48 -27.39
CA VAL A 176 8.84 -14.23 -28.24
C VAL A 176 8.77 -13.64 -29.64
N ASP A 177 9.92 -13.20 -30.16
CA ASP A 177 10.19 -12.85 -31.57
C ASP A 177 9.08 -12.04 -32.26
N GLY A 178 8.63 -10.95 -31.63
CA GLY A 178 7.64 -10.03 -32.21
C GLY A 178 6.22 -10.59 -32.38
N ARG A 179 5.95 -11.83 -31.96
CA ARG A 179 4.63 -12.47 -32.06
C ARG A 179 3.72 -12.18 -30.87
N ARG A 180 4.30 -11.84 -29.72
CA ARG A 180 3.59 -11.46 -28.51
C ARG A 180 4.27 -10.24 -27.90
N LEU A 181 3.48 -9.30 -27.41
CA LEU A 181 3.99 -8.15 -26.68
C LEU A 181 4.29 -8.54 -25.23
N ASP A 182 5.28 -7.88 -24.64
CA ASP A 182 5.56 -7.99 -23.20
C ASP A 182 4.29 -7.66 -22.41
N ARG A 183 3.97 -8.51 -21.43
CA ARG A 183 2.83 -8.30 -20.55
C ARG A 183 3.10 -8.79 -19.14
N MET A 184 2.33 -8.26 -18.21
CA MET A 184 2.30 -8.76 -16.85
C MET A 184 1.23 -9.83 -16.66
N VAL A 185 1.30 -10.56 -15.54
CA VAL A 185 0.20 -11.38 -15.04
C VAL A 185 -0.20 -10.91 -13.65
N TRP A 186 -1.48 -11.10 -13.30
CA TRP A 186 -2.03 -10.59 -12.05
C TRP A 186 -1.69 -11.48 -10.85
N LYS A 187 -1.70 -12.82 -11.05
CA LYS A 187 -1.55 -13.79 -9.96
C LYS A 187 -0.76 -15.03 -10.37
N LEU A 188 0.18 -15.40 -9.51
CA LEU A 188 0.93 -16.66 -9.52
C LEU A 188 0.54 -17.54 -8.32
N ASP A 189 0.90 -18.82 -8.36
CA ASP A 189 0.83 -19.70 -7.20
C ASP A 189 1.87 -19.34 -6.12
N THR A 190 1.83 -20.02 -4.98
CA THR A 190 2.65 -19.67 -3.81
C THR A 190 4.15 -19.82 -4.06
N GLU A 191 4.55 -20.66 -5.02
CA GLU A 191 5.95 -20.93 -5.36
C GLU A 191 6.46 -20.14 -6.58
N LEU A 192 5.64 -19.24 -7.14
CA LEU A 192 5.95 -18.44 -8.34
C LEU A 192 6.30 -19.28 -9.57
N GLU A 193 5.65 -20.44 -9.75
CA GLU A 193 5.90 -21.35 -10.87
C GLU A 193 4.76 -21.38 -11.87
N ARG A 194 3.51 -21.20 -11.42
CA ARG A 194 2.32 -21.29 -12.28
C ARG A 194 1.49 -20.02 -12.24
N VAL A 195 1.18 -19.50 -13.43
CA VAL A 195 0.19 -18.42 -13.60
C VAL A 195 -1.19 -18.96 -13.25
N LEU A 196 -1.82 -18.37 -12.23
CA LEU A 196 -3.19 -18.70 -11.82
C LEU A 196 -4.20 -17.74 -12.44
N VAL A 197 -3.83 -16.47 -12.61
CA VAL A 197 -4.65 -15.49 -13.34
C VAL A 197 -3.75 -14.69 -14.27
N GLY A 198 -3.95 -14.89 -15.57
CA GLY A 198 -3.12 -14.32 -16.63
C GLY A 198 -3.58 -12.96 -17.17
N SER A 199 -4.65 -12.38 -16.61
CA SER A 199 -5.01 -10.98 -16.90
C SER A 199 -3.97 -10.04 -16.29
N GLU A 200 -3.94 -8.80 -16.77
CA GLU A 200 -3.13 -7.73 -16.19
C GLU A 200 -4.02 -6.88 -15.29
N GLY A 201 -3.58 -6.56 -14.07
CA GLY A 201 -4.26 -5.55 -13.26
C GLY A 201 -4.26 -4.19 -13.96
N ASN A 202 -5.27 -3.36 -13.63
CA ASN A 202 -5.36 -2.02 -14.17
C ASN A 202 -4.12 -1.22 -13.75
N LEU A 203 -3.86 -1.16 -12.45
CA LEU A 203 -2.78 -0.37 -11.84
C LEU A 203 -1.45 -1.12 -11.65
N ASP A 204 -1.42 -2.47 -11.75
CA ASP A 204 -0.18 -3.25 -11.53
C ASP A 204 1.07 -2.65 -12.22
N PRO A 205 1.01 -2.20 -13.51
CA PRO A 205 2.18 -1.60 -14.14
C PRO A 205 2.57 -0.25 -13.53
N VAL A 206 1.58 0.58 -13.15
CA VAL A 206 1.80 1.91 -12.57
C VAL A 206 2.35 1.79 -11.14
N ASP A 207 1.75 0.92 -10.33
CA ASP A 207 2.18 0.63 -8.96
C ASP A 207 3.60 0.08 -8.95
N GLY A 208 3.88 -0.88 -9.84
CA GLY A 208 5.23 -1.42 -10.00
C GLY A 208 6.24 -0.36 -10.45
N PHE A 209 5.91 0.44 -11.47
CA PHE A 209 6.79 1.50 -11.96
C PHE A 209 7.16 2.50 -10.87
N VAL A 210 6.17 2.99 -10.12
CA VAL A 210 6.39 3.99 -9.07
C VAL A 210 7.12 3.40 -7.86
N VAL A 211 6.69 2.23 -7.37
CA VAL A 211 7.28 1.65 -6.16
C VAL A 211 8.73 1.21 -6.39
N PHE A 212 9.05 0.60 -7.54
CA PHE A 212 10.43 0.22 -7.86
C PHE A 212 11.33 1.46 -7.94
N ARG A 213 10.82 2.57 -8.49
CA ARG A 213 11.53 3.85 -8.52
C ARG A 213 11.75 4.43 -7.12
N LEU A 214 10.79 4.33 -6.21
CA LEU A 214 10.94 4.76 -4.80
C LEU A 214 12.01 3.94 -4.07
N VAL A 215 12.01 2.62 -4.27
CA VAL A 215 13.02 1.70 -3.70
C VAL A 215 14.40 2.01 -4.26
N ARG A 216 14.53 2.22 -5.58
CA ARG A 216 15.78 2.61 -6.24
C ARG A 216 16.27 3.98 -5.77
N ALA A 217 15.40 4.96 -5.62
CA ALA A 217 15.75 6.29 -5.16
C ALA A 217 16.39 6.27 -3.77
N TYR A 218 15.92 5.38 -2.88
CA TYR A 218 16.55 5.17 -1.57
C TYR A 218 17.96 4.61 -1.69
N GLU A 219 18.18 3.61 -2.55
CA GLU A 219 19.52 3.06 -2.81
C GLU A 219 20.49 4.13 -3.32
N ILE A 220 20.07 4.92 -4.31
CA ILE A 220 20.89 6.01 -4.87
C ILE A 220 21.29 7.02 -3.78
N ALA A 221 20.33 7.43 -2.94
CA ALA A 221 20.57 8.43 -1.90
C ALA A 221 21.50 7.93 -0.77
N HIS A 222 21.62 6.62 -0.58
CA HIS A 222 22.39 6.01 0.51
C HIS A 222 23.65 5.28 0.02
N GLY A 223 24.12 5.60 -1.19
CA GLY A 223 25.38 5.07 -1.74
C GLY A 223 25.30 3.61 -2.21
N GLY A 224 24.10 3.12 -2.49
CA GLY A 224 23.85 1.83 -3.14
C GLY A 224 24.24 1.84 -4.63
N GLY A 225 24.04 0.70 -5.29
CA GLY A 225 24.39 0.54 -6.70
C GLY A 225 23.50 1.34 -7.64
N ASN A 226 24.08 2.08 -8.59
CA ASN A 226 23.33 2.91 -9.55
C ASN A 226 22.38 2.12 -10.46
N GLY A 227 22.64 0.82 -10.69
CA GLY A 227 21.84 -0.06 -11.55
C GLY A 227 20.77 -0.89 -10.83
N VAL A 228 20.57 -0.70 -9.51
CA VAL A 228 19.57 -1.48 -8.75
C VAL A 228 18.17 -1.25 -9.34
N LEU A 229 17.48 -2.34 -9.69
CA LEU A 229 16.14 -2.36 -10.27
C LEU A 229 15.97 -1.64 -11.62
N GLU A 230 17.06 -1.34 -12.33
CA GLU A 230 17.01 -0.55 -13.56
C GLU A 230 16.24 -1.24 -14.69
N ASP A 231 16.55 -2.52 -14.94
CA ASP A 231 15.88 -3.31 -15.98
C ASP A 231 14.40 -3.52 -15.64
N GLU A 232 14.07 -3.74 -14.37
CA GLU A 232 12.70 -3.91 -13.90
C GLU A 232 11.85 -2.66 -14.12
N ILE A 233 12.38 -1.48 -13.77
CA ILE A 233 11.71 -0.20 -14.01
C ILE A 233 11.47 0.02 -15.51
N GLU A 234 12.43 -0.35 -16.34
CA GLU A 234 12.36 -0.25 -17.79
C GLU A 234 11.31 -1.22 -18.37
N ASP A 235 11.19 -2.43 -17.84
CA ASP A 235 10.15 -3.39 -18.21
C ASP A 235 8.73 -2.85 -17.89
N TYR A 236 8.51 -2.22 -16.72
CA TYR A 236 7.23 -1.54 -16.42
C TYR A 236 6.94 -0.40 -17.40
N ARG A 237 7.94 0.44 -17.69
CA ARG A 237 7.80 1.56 -18.63
C ARG A 237 7.34 1.07 -20.00
N ARG A 238 7.91 -0.02 -20.53
CA ARG A 238 7.48 -0.63 -21.80
C ARG A 238 6.04 -1.15 -21.75
N VAL A 239 5.63 -1.76 -20.63
CA VAL A 239 4.23 -2.21 -20.46
C VAL A 239 3.27 -1.02 -20.42
N MET A 240 3.62 0.06 -19.72
CA MET A 240 2.84 1.31 -19.69
C MET A 240 2.72 1.93 -21.08
N GLN A 241 3.82 2.05 -21.83
CA GLN A 241 3.82 2.54 -23.22
C GLN A 241 2.90 1.72 -24.12
N ARG A 242 2.99 0.40 -24.05
CA ARG A 242 2.14 -0.51 -24.83
C ARG A 242 0.65 -0.35 -24.50
N LYS A 243 0.31 -0.22 -23.21
CA LYS A 243 -1.09 -0.01 -22.77
C LYS A 243 -1.60 1.37 -23.12
N GLY A 244 -0.69 2.33 -23.35
CA GLY A 244 -1.00 3.72 -23.57
C GLY A 244 -1.54 4.37 -22.28
N ARG A 245 -2.32 5.44 -22.45
CA ARG A 245 -2.85 6.24 -21.34
C ARG A 245 -3.55 5.34 -20.32
N GLN A 246 -3.08 5.39 -19.07
CA GLN A 246 -3.64 4.62 -17.97
C GLN A 246 -5.15 4.86 -17.83
N ARG A 247 -5.92 3.79 -17.63
CA ARG A 247 -7.37 3.87 -17.41
C ARG A 247 -7.68 4.30 -15.99
N VAL A 248 -8.60 5.26 -15.85
CA VAL A 248 -9.21 5.68 -14.58
C VAL A 248 -10.49 4.86 -14.35
N SER A 249 -10.56 4.17 -13.22
CA SER A 249 -11.68 3.28 -12.86
C SER A 249 -12.82 4.02 -12.15
N ASP A 250 -14.04 3.46 -12.23
CA ASP A 250 -15.18 3.85 -11.39
C ASP A 250 -15.19 3.12 -10.04
N ASP A 251 -14.35 2.08 -9.89
CA ASP A 251 -14.16 1.40 -8.62
C ASP A 251 -13.38 2.30 -7.65
N LEU A 252 -13.96 2.60 -6.49
CA LEU A 252 -13.38 3.57 -5.56
C LEU A 252 -12.04 3.13 -4.95
N LEU A 253 -11.79 1.82 -4.82
CA LEU A 253 -10.48 1.36 -4.36
C LEU A 253 -9.45 1.63 -5.45
N ASP A 254 -9.69 1.17 -6.68
CA ASP A 254 -8.78 1.38 -7.81
C ASP A 254 -8.56 2.88 -8.10
N LEU A 255 -9.61 3.70 -8.03
CA LEU A 255 -9.50 5.16 -8.17
C LEU A 255 -8.59 5.78 -7.10
N GLY A 256 -8.81 5.40 -5.83
CA GLY A 256 -8.00 5.87 -4.70
C GLY A 256 -6.55 5.44 -4.77
N MET A 257 -6.30 4.16 -5.09
CA MET A 257 -4.95 3.64 -5.27
C MET A 257 -4.24 4.31 -6.45
N GLY A 258 -4.95 4.62 -7.54
CA GLY A 258 -4.38 5.36 -8.67
C GLY A 258 -3.98 6.80 -8.31
N LEU A 259 -4.83 7.51 -7.53
CA LEU A 259 -4.51 8.83 -6.99
C LEU A 259 -3.26 8.76 -6.10
N TRP A 260 -3.23 7.79 -5.18
CA TRP A 260 -2.11 7.57 -4.26
C TRP A 260 -0.80 7.21 -4.99
N THR A 261 -0.83 6.32 -5.97
CA THR A 261 0.39 5.91 -6.65
C THR A 261 0.97 7.08 -7.48
N ALA A 262 0.12 7.80 -8.20
CA ALA A 262 0.58 8.89 -9.06
C ALA A 262 1.08 10.11 -8.27
N HIS A 263 0.49 10.44 -7.10
CA HIS A 263 0.95 11.59 -6.31
C HIS A 263 2.39 11.43 -5.80
N LEU A 264 2.89 10.19 -5.65
CA LEU A 264 4.23 9.93 -5.13
C LEU A 264 5.35 10.45 -6.04
N VAL A 265 5.09 10.58 -7.35
CA VAL A 265 6.10 10.98 -8.35
C VAL A 265 5.70 12.20 -9.15
N GLU A 266 4.54 12.79 -8.90
CA GLU A 266 4.04 13.96 -9.63
C GLU A 266 5.05 15.14 -9.63
N GLY A 267 5.18 15.83 -10.77
CA GLY A 267 6.09 16.95 -10.94
C GLY A 267 6.27 17.33 -12.41
N ASP A 268 6.95 18.44 -12.69
CA ASP A 268 7.03 19.05 -14.02
C ASP A 268 7.56 18.10 -15.13
N GLU A 269 8.42 17.14 -14.78
CA GLU A 269 9.02 16.20 -15.73
C GLU A 269 8.23 14.88 -15.88
N GLU A 270 7.16 14.72 -15.11
CA GLU A 270 6.34 13.50 -14.98
C GLU A 270 4.94 13.72 -15.56
N GLU A 271 4.88 14.18 -16.81
CA GLU A 271 3.63 14.55 -17.50
C GLU A 271 2.54 13.46 -17.39
N TRP A 272 2.92 12.19 -17.48
CA TRP A 272 2.00 11.06 -17.37
C TRP A 272 1.30 10.97 -16.01
N ALA A 273 2.01 11.32 -14.92
CA ALA A 273 1.49 11.28 -13.56
C ALA A 273 0.51 12.44 -13.34
N GLY A 274 0.88 13.65 -13.77
CA GLY A 274 -0.01 14.82 -13.73
C GLY A 274 -1.29 14.60 -14.55
N GLU A 275 -1.18 14.01 -15.75
CA GLU A 275 -2.34 13.68 -16.59
C GLU A 275 -3.26 12.61 -15.96
N LEU A 276 -2.67 11.59 -15.32
CA LEU A 276 -3.44 10.57 -14.60
C LEU A 276 -4.16 11.19 -13.39
N LEU A 277 -3.48 12.03 -12.61
CA LEU A 277 -4.07 12.71 -11.46
C LEU A 277 -5.21 13.63 -11.87
N GLY A 278 -5.04 14.46 -12.90
CA GLY A 278 -6.08 15.35 -13.41
C GLY A 278 -7.36 14.58 -13.78
N ARG A 279 -7.22 13.50 -14.58
CA ARG A 279 -8.35 12.65 -14.96
C ARG A 279 -8.97 11.90 -13.78
N ALA A 280 -8.17 11.50 -12.80
CA ALA A 280 -8.66 10.84 -11.61
C ALA A 280 -9.46 11.81 -10.71
N VAL A 281 -8.99 13.05 -10.54
CA VAL A 281 -9.71 14.12 -9.85
C VAL A 281 -11.03 14.43 -10.55
N GLU A 282 -11.03 14.61 -11.88
CA GLU A 282 -12.26 14.78 -12.67
C GLU A 282 -13.25 13.62 -12.43
N ARG A 283 -12.74 12.38 -12.32
CA ARG A 283 -13.56 11.21 -12.04
C ARG A 283 -14.15 11.23 -10.62
N VAL A 284 -13.41 11.73 -9.62
CA VAL A 284 -13.94 11.93 -8.27
C VAL A 284 -15.14 12.87 -8.31
N TYR A 285 -15.02 14.02 -8.97
CA TYR A 285 -16.14 14.97 -9.13
C TYR A 285 -17.33 14.33 -9.86
N ASP A 286 -17.09 13.62 -10.97
CA ASP A 286 -18.17 12.95 -11.70
C ASP A 286 -18.91 11.91 -10.84
N LEU A 287 -18.18 11.09 -10.08
CA LEU A 287 -18.78 10.08 -9.21
C LEU A 287 -19.59 10.71 -8.08
N PHE A 288 -19.08 11.76 -7.45
CA PHE A 288 -19.65 12.30 -6.22
C PHE A 288 -20.70 13.38 -6.45
N GLU A 289 -20.54 14.23 -7.45
CA GLU A 289 -21.50 15.29 -7.78
C GLU A 289 -22.53 14.84 -8.81
N ASN A 290 -22.08 14.36 -9.98
CA ASN A 290 -23.02 14.05 -11.07
C ASN A 290 -23.75 12.73 -10.82
N LYS A 291 -23.00 11.68 -10.46
CA LYS A 291 -23.55 10.32 -10.23
C LYS A 291 -24.07 10.12 -8.81
N ARG A 292 -23.87 11.09 -7.91
CA ARG A 292 -24.30 11.09 -6.50
C ARG A 292 -23.98 9.77 -5.80
N TYR A 293 -22.79 9.21 -6.06
CA TYR A 293 -22.42 7.86 -5.62
C TYR A 293 -22.55 7.69 -4.10
N LEU A 294 -22.14 8.70 -3.33
CA LEU A 294 -22.17 8.68 -1.85
C LEU A 294 -23.59 8.73 -1.26
N GLU A 295 -24.62 8.90 -2.09
CA GLU A 295 -26.02 8.89 -1.67
C GLU A 295 -26.71 7.55 -1.96
N ARG A 296 -26.00 6.61 -2.59
CA ARG A 296 -26.51 5.28 -2.83
C ARG A 296 -26.72 4.56 -1.50
N ASP A 297 -27.67 3.63 -1.52
CA ASP A 297 -27.95 2.74 -0.39
C ASP A 297 -26.66 2.02 0.06
N PRO A 298 -26.34 2.03 1.37
CA PRO A 298 -25.12 1.40 1.90
C PRO A 298 -24.95 -0.06 1.49
N ARG A 299 -26.03 -0.81 1.21
CA ARG A 299 -25.96 -2.21 0.76
C ARG A 299 -25.28 -2.40 -0.60
N TYR A 300 -25.17 -1.35 -1.40
CA TYR A 300 -24.45 -1.36 -2.69
C TYR A 300 -23.07 -0.70 -2.61
N ARG A 301 -22.63 -0.36 -1.41
CA ARG A 301 -21.36 0.33 -1.14
C ARG A 301 -20.45 -0.60 -0.34
N LEU A 302 -19.14 -0.43 -0.48
CA LEU A 302 -18.15 -1.25 0.21
C LEU A 302 -17.17 -0.33 0.93
N ALA A 303 -17.28 -0.27 2.26
CA ALA A 303 -16.55 0.68 3.10
C ALA A 303 -15.03 0.72 2.81
N PHE A 304 -14.34 -0.43 2.77
CA PHE A 304 -12.91 -0.46 2.49
C PHE A 304 -12.52 0.11 1.11
N ARG A 305 -13.41 0.01 0.11
CA ARG A 305 -13.16 0.60 -1.22
C ARG A 305 -13.28 2.12 -1.17
N GLU A 306 -14.26 2.64 -0.45
CA GLU A 306 -14.43 4.08 -0.28
C GLU A 306 -13.32 4.68 0.58
N PHE A 307 -12.85 3.96 1.59
CA PHE A 307 -11.67 4.36 2.36
C PHE A 307 -10.41 4.40 1.49
N GLY A 308 -10.30 3.53 0.47
CA GLY A 308 -9.26 3.63 -0.55
C GLY A 308 -9.31 4.96 -1.30
N ALA A 309 -10.50 5.33 -1.81
CA ALA A 309 -10.72 6.64 -2.42
C ALA A 309 -10.38 7.78 -1.47
N ALA A 310 -10.92 7.79 -0.24
CA ALA A 310 -10.69 8.84 0.73
C ALA A 310 -9.20 9.01 1.06
N MET A 311 -8.46 7.91 1.22
CA MET A 311 -7.01 7.93 1.46
C MET A 311 -6.26 8.56 0.27
N GLY A 312 -6.50 8.10 -0.96
CA GLY A 312 -5.85 8.64 -2.16
C GLY A 312 -6.20 10.10 -2.43
N ILE A 313 -7.48 10.47 -2.24
CA ILE A 313 -7.98 11.85 -2.35
C ILE A 313 -7.23 12.77 -1.37
N ARG A 314 -7.07 12.35 -0.11
CA ARG A 314 -6.33 13.15 0.88
C ARG A 314 -4.85 13.27 0.52
N CYS A 315 -4.21 12.20 0.05
CA CYS A 315 -2.81 12.26 -0.42
C CYS A 315 -2.61 13.34 -1.49
N VAL A 316 -3.53 13.43 -2.44
CA VAL A 316 -3.51 14.47 -3.49
C VAL A 316 -3.84 15.85 -2.92
N ALA A 317 -4.86 15.96 -2.07
CA ALA A 317 -5.29 17.24 -1.50
C ALA A 317 -4.21 17.92 -0.64
N GLU A 318 -3.34 17.16 0.03
CA GLU A 318 -2.21 17.71 0.80
C GLU A 318 -1.11 18.31 -0.09
N GLN A 319 -1.03 17.92 -1.35
CA GLN A 319 -0.04 18.39 -2.32
C GLN A 319 -0.64 19.34 -3.36
N GLN A 320 -1.94 19.60 -3.29
CA GLN A 320 -2.66 20.37 -4.29
C GLN A 320 -2.35 21.87 -4.17
N ALA A 321 -1.91 22.47 -5.27
CA ALA A 321 -1.62 23.89 -5.37
C ALA A 321 -2.89 24.76 -5.42
N GLU A 322 -3.96 24.26 -6.05
CA GLU A 322 -5.24 24.94 -6.13
C GLU A 322 -6.06 24.73 -4.85
N LYS A 323 -6.17 25.78 -4.03
CA LYS A 323 -6.78 25.69 -2.69
C LYS A 323 -8.24 25.24 -2.72
N ASP A 324 -9.02 25.69 -3.70
CA ASP A 324 -10.44 25.36 -3.79
C ASP A 324 -10.62 23.87 -4.10
N THR A 325 -9.86 23.33 -5.08
CA THR A 325 -9.82 21.89 -5.35
C THR A 325 -9.36 21.09 -4.14
N ALA A 326 -8.34 21.57 -3.41
CA ALA A 326 -7.88 20.89 -2.20
C ALA A 326 -8.98 20.82 -1.13
N VAL A 327 -9.77 21.88 -0.97
CA VAL A 327 -10.91 21.93 -0.04
C VAL A 327 -12.00 20.96 -0.46
N ASP A 328 -12.42 20.97 -1.73
CA ASP A 328 -13.45 20.06 -2.25
C ASP A 328 -13.06 18.60 -2.05
N LEU A 329 -11.83 18.24 -2.41
CA LEU A 329 -11.29 16.89 -2.23
C LEU A 329 -11.33 16.48 -0.75
N LYS A 330 -10.94 17.38 0.17
CA LYS A 330 -11.02 17.11 1.62
C LYS A 330 -12.46 16.89 2.07
N VAL A 331 -13.40 17.71 1.61
CA VAL A 331 -14.84 17.56 1.90
C VAL A 331 -15.36 16.19 1.42
N TYR A 332 -14.95 15.72 0.25
CA TYR A 332 -15.35 14.40 -0.24
C TYR A 332 -14.80 13.26 0.61
N ALA A 333 -13.53 13.34 1.01
CA ALA A 333 -12.94 12.36 1.92
C ALA A 333 -13.64 12.38 3.29
N ASP A 334 -13.95 13.56 3.82
CA ASP A 334 -14.68 13.72 5.09
C ASP A 334 -16.08 13.10 5.01
N ARG A 335 -16.82 13.34 3.91
CA ARG A 335 -18.15 12.72 3.68
C ARG A 335 -18.11 11.19 3.73
N ILE A 336 -17.07 10.56 3.20
CA ILE A 336 -16.89 9.11 3.27
C ILE A 336 -16.63 8.69 4.73
N ILE A 337 -15.71 9.37 5.41
CA ILE A 337 -15.33 9.06 6.79
C ILE A 337 -16.52 9.20 7.73
N ASP A 338 -17.26 10.29 7.63
CA ASP A 338 -18.39 10.61 8.50
C ASP A 338 -19.54 9.62 8.31
N PHE A 339 -19.81 9.24 7.05
CA PHE A 339 -20.84 8.25 6.75
C PHE A 339 -20.57 6.88 7.39
N TRP A 340 -19.33 6.39 7.32
CA TRP A 340 -18.98 5.07 7.84
C TRP A 340 -18.60 5.06 9.33
N ALA A 341 -18.44 6.22 9.97
CA ALA A 341 -18.00 6.33 11.36
C ALA A 341 -18.87 5.53 12.37
N PRO A 342 -20.21 5.52 12.30
CA PRO A 342 -21.06 4.72 13.19
C PRO A 342 -20.83 3.20 13.04
N TYR A 343 -20.71 2.70 11.80
CA TYR A 343 -20.38 1.30 11.52
C TYR A 343 -19.01 0.93 12.09
N MET A 344 -18.02 1.80 11.90
CA MET A 344 -16.66 1.57 12.45
C MET A 344 -16.60 1.66 13.98
N ALA A 345 -17.60 2.29 14.61
CA ALA A 345 -17.78 2.31 16.05
C ALA A 345 -18.51 1.08 16.60
N GLY A 346 -19.11 0.26 15.72
CA GLY A 346 -20.01 -0.83 16.11
C GLY A 346 -21.39 -0.34 16.59
N GLU A 347 -21.77 0.89 16.23
CA GLU A 347 -23.06 1.49 16.58
C GLU A 347 -24.16 1.08 15.60
N GLU A 348 -23.79 0.67 14.37
CA GLU A 348 -24.68 0.11 13.36
C GLU A 348 -24.24 -1.30 12.97
N GLU A 349 -25.21 -2.17 12.66
CA GLU A 349 -24.95 -3.53 12.18
C GLU A 349 -24.45 -3.51 10.74
N ASP A 350 -23.47 -4.37 10.45
CA ASP A 350 -22.94 -4.59 9.11
C ASP A 350 -22.70 -6.08 8.85
N ASP A 351 -22.85 -6.49 7.58
CA ASP A 351 -22.49 -7.83 7.10
C ASP A 351 -20.99 -7.89 6.71
N LEU A 352 -20.13 -7.09 7.35
CA LEU A 352 -18.72 -6.95 6.99
C LEU A 352 -17.81 -7.91 7.75
N GLU A 353 -18.31 -8.96 8.40
CA GLU A 353 -17.50 -9.80 9.30
C GLU A 353 -16.19 -10.30 8.65
N ASP A 354 -16.27 -10.85 7.44
CA ASP A 354 -15.10 -11.32 6.67
C ASP A 354 -14.21 -10.18 6.12
N LEU A 355 -14.76 -8.96 6.01
CA LEU A 355 -14.08 -7.77 5.48
C LEU A 355 -13.65 -6.78 6.58
N ARG A 356 -13.97 -7.06 7.84
CA ARG A 356 -13.72 -6.18 8.97
C ARG A 356 -12.23 -5.86 9.13
N PRO A 357 -11.29 -6.82 8.98
CA PRO A 357 -9.86 -6.53 9.08
C PRO A 357 -9.38 -5.49 8.06
N ILE A 358 -9.70 -5.68 6.77
CA ILE A 358 -9.31 -4.74 5.72
C ILE A 358 -10.03 -3.40 5.86
N THR A 359 -11.28 -3.41 6.30
CA THR A 359 -12.08 -2.20 6.48
C THR A 359 -11.52 -1.32 7.60
N GLN A 360 -11.16 -1.91 8.75
CA GLN A 360 -10.59 -1.16 9.89
C GLN A 360 -9.22 -0.56 9.55
N VAL A 361 -8.33 -1.33 8.91
CA VAL A 361 -7.00 -0.82 8.59
C VAL A 361 -7.04 0.28 7.52
N MET A 362 -7.94 0.16 6.54
CA MET A 362 -8.20 1.19 5.54
C MET A 362 -8.86 2.42 6.15
N TYR A 363 -9.76 2.26 7.13
CA TYR A 363 -10.38 3.38 7.83
C TYR A 363 -9.33 4.25 8.54
N ALA A 364 -8.37 3.63 9.24
CA ALA A 364 -7.25 4.35 9.84
C ALA A 364 -6.44 5.14 8.79
N ALA A 365 -6.09 4.51 7.66
CA ALA A 365 -5.37 5.18 6.58
C ALA A 365 -6.20 6.31 5.92
N ALA A 366 -7.52 6.17 5.83
CA ALA A 366 -8.41 7.19 5.29
C ALA A 366 -8.63 8.37 6.24
N LEU A 367 -8.58 8.14 7.56
CA LEU A 367 -8.64 9.20 8.58
C LEU A 367 -7.40 10.10 8.50
N PHE A 368 -6.23 9.50 8.34
CA PHE A 368 -4.96 10.21 8.25
C PHE A 368 -3.94 9.41 7.43
N PRO A 369 -3.74 9.72 6.13
CA PRO A 369 -2.89 8.89 5.27
C PRO A 369 -1.43 8.80 5.71
N GLY A 370 -0.87 9.87 6.31
CA GLY A 370 0.46 9.85 6.92
C GLY A 370 1.55 9.26 6.01
N ALA A 371 2.08 8.09 6.36
CA ALA A 371 3.15 7.39 5.63
C ALA A 371 2.82 7.04 4.16
N PHE A 372 1.56 7.15 3.74
CA PHE A 372 1.16 7.06 2.33
C PHE A 372 1.49 8.34 1.54
N CYS A 373 1.53 9.51 2.19
CA CYS A 373 1.80 10.79 1.56
C CYS A 373 3.30 10.96 1.23
N ARG A 374 3.57 11.58 0.08
CA ARG A 374 4.92 12.05 -0.27
C ARG A 374 5.36 13.16 0.69
N GLY A 375 6.62 13.12 1.13
CA GLY A 375 7.20 14.15 1.98
C GLY A 375 6.67 14.14 3.42
N PHE A 376 6.00 13.06 3.84
CA PHE A 376 5.53 12.90 5.21
C PHE A 376 6.70 12.71 6.20
N PHE A 377 7.77 12.06 5.75
CA PHE A 377 9.03 11.97 6.49
C PHE A 377 10.06 12.99 5.96
N ASP A 378 10.77 13.66 6.86
CA ASP A 378 11.64 14.81 6.55
C ASP A 378 12.84 14.50 5.62
N ASN A 379 13.18 13.23 5.39
CA ASN A 379 14.36 12.80 4.62
C ASN A 379 14.00 11.77 3.54
N GLU A 380 12.84 11.93 2.92
CA GLU A 380 12.47 11.09 1.77
C GLU A 380 13.40 11.36 0.59
N PRO A 381 14.03 10.32 0.01
CA PRO A 381 14.84 10.46 -1.19
C PRO A 381 14.03 11.03 -2.36
N ALA A 382 14.62 11.96 -3.10
CA ALA A 382 14.04 12.44 -4.35
C ALA A 382 14.02 11.30 -5.39
N VAL A 383 12.87 11.07 -6.00
CA VAL A 383 12.73 10.07 -7.06
C VAL A 383 13.21 10.68 -8.38
N PRO A 384 14.24 10.11 -9.05
CA PRO A 384 14.71 10.63 -10.33
C PRO A 384 13.58 10.56 -11.38
N PRO A 385 13.28 11.65 -12.09
CA PRO A 385 12.16 11.69 -13.02
C PRO A 385 12.42 10.93 -14.31
N VAL A 386 11.35 10.46 -14.96
CA VAL A 386 11.36 9.75 -16.23
C VAL A 386 10.43 10.46 -17.21
N ARG A 387 11.02 11.06 -18.26
CA ARG A 387 10.28 11.73 -19.34
C ARG A 387 9.79 10.73 -20.39
N ASN A 388 8.76 11.09 -21.15
CA ASN A 388 8.23 10.31 -22.29
C ASN A 388 7.80 8.87 -21.90
N VAL A 389 7.08 8.74 -20.79
CA VAL A 389 6.56 7.44 -20.33
C VAL A 389 5.47 6.88 -21.25
N TYR A 390 4.74 7.72 -21.99
CA TYR A 390 3.82 7.31 -23.05
C TYR A 390 4.36 7.65 -24.43
#